data_AF-A0A5Q2ML95-F1
#
_entry.id   AF-A0A5Q2ML95-F1
#
_cell.length_a   1.000
_cell.length_b   1.000
_cell.length_c   1.000
_cell.angle_alpha   90.00
_cell.angle_beta   90.00
_cell.angle_gamma   90.00
#
_symmetry.space_group_name_H-M   'P 1'
#
loop_
_entity.id
_entity.type
_entity.pdbx_description
1 polymer ?
#
loop_
_entity_poly.entity_id
_entity_poly.type
_entity_poly.pdbx_seq_one_letter_code
_entity_poly.pdbx_strand_id
1 'polypeptide(L)'
;MPDTEELPPYPPARDAWQFPPPPVHRRWKWVAISAGALALAAAVFLITAVVELEGRDAPGLIEDEELVSIIDRECELMSSTVASMPVTGTPREQGQTIIDQNLAISRMLSAIEGRAGDRIDADRPARMWLDDWTTLVDARNRYVLAELEDGSARFRVPRDPDGHPLPERMNDAFLDDGTCAVPKALLSPYPAGRTADV
;
A
#
# COMPACT_ATOMS: atom_id res chain seq x y z
N MET A 1 -3.93 -68.32 -42.24
CA MET A 1 -3.20 -67.84 -41.05
C MET A 1 -2.50 -66.56 -41.48
N PRO A 2 -2.74 -65.42 -40.80
CA PRO A 2 -2.17 -64.14 -41.22
C PRO A 2 -0.68 -64.08 -40.85
N ASP A 3 0.12 -63.48 -41.74
CA ASP A 3 1.51 -63.13 -41.48
C ASP A 3 1.57 -62.14 -40.32
N THR A 4 2.26 -62.51 -39.24
CA THR A 4 2.64 -61.57 -38.18
C THR A 4 3.73 -60.67 -38.72
N GLU A 5 3.37 -59.42 -39.08
CA GLU A 5 4.35 -58.35 -39.31
C GLU A 5 5.20 -58.18 -38.05
N GLU A 6 6.46 -58.59 -38.15
CA GLU A 6 7.45 -58.50 -37.10
C GLU A 6 7.76 -57.01 -36.85
N LEU A 7 7.38 -56.51 -35.66
CA LEU A 7 7.64 -55.13 -35.27
C LEU A 7 9.14 -54.90 -35.18
N PRO A 8 9.65 -53.75 -35.65
CA PRO A 8 11.08 -53.46 -35.60
C PRO A 8 11.58 -53.46 -34.15
N PRO A 9 12.81 -53.96 -33.90
CA PRO A 9 13.36 -54.05 -32.54
C PRO A 9 13.52 -52.66 -31.91
N TYR A 10 13.14 -52.56 -30.63
CA TYR A 10 13.33 -51.35 -29.81
C TYR A 10 14.44 -51.60 -28.76
N PRO A 11 15.31 -50.61 -28.49
CA PRO A 11 15.38 -49.27 -29.10
C PRO A 11 15.94 -49.28 -30.53
N PRO A 12 15.62 -48.26 -31.36
CA PRO A 12 16.13 -48.17 -32.72
C PRO A 12 17.67 -48.15 -32.73
N ALA A 13 18.27 -48.78 -33.73
CA ALA A 13 19.72 -48.87 -33.88
C ALA A 13 20.43 -47.52 -34.13
N ARG A 14 19.69 -46.42 -34.28
CA ARG A 14 20.21 -45.05 -34.45
C ARG A 14 19.39 -44.08 -33.62
N ASP A 15 20.06 -43.15 -32.95
CA ASP A 15 19.41 -42.06 -32.22
C ASP A 15 18.72 -41.09 -33.18
N ALA A 16 17.55 -40.58 -32.78
CA ALA A 16 16.79 -39.61 -33.57
C ALA A 16 17.58 -38.32 -33.90
N TRP A 17 18.62 -38.01 -33.12
CA TRP A 17 19.50 -36.85 -33.33
C TRP A 17 20.50 -37.01 -34.48
N GLN A 18 20.63 -38.22 -35.06
CA GLN A 18 21.54 -38.50 -36.18
C GLN A 18 20.93 -38.22 -37.56
N PHE A 19 19.62 -37.94 -37.63
CA PHE A 19 18.98 -37.52 -38.87
C PHE A 19 19.22 -36.03 -39.12
N PRO A 20 19.54 -35.60 -40.36
CA PRO A 20 19.63 -34.19 -40.66
C PRO A 20 18.26 -33.55 -40.39
N PRO A 21 18.22 -32.35 -39.79
CA PRO A 21 16.96 -31.68 -39.53
C PRO A 21 16.20 -31.53 -40.86
N PRO A 22 14.88 -31.73 -40.87
CA PRO A 22 14.09 -31.61 -42.08
C PRO A 22 14.30 -30.21 -42.70
N PRO A 23 14.32 -30.09 -44.04
CA PRO A 23 14.59 -28.82 -44.70
C PRO A 23 13.45 -27.83 -44.38
N VAL A 24 13.72 -26.88 -43.49
CA VAL A 24 12.79 -25.79 -43.20
C VAL A 24 12.88 -24.73 -44.30
N HIS A 25 11.75 -24.43 -44.94
CA HIS A 25 11.70 -23.36 -45.93
C HIS A 25 12.07 -22.01 -45.30
N ARG A 26 12.75 -21.14 -46.06
CA ARG A 26 13.24 -19.82 -45.58
C ARG A 26 12.14 -18.97 -44.92
N ARG A 27 10.89 -19.09 -45.37
CA ARG A 27 9.71 -18.43 -44.78
C ARG A 27 9.40 -18.93 -43.36
N TRP A 28 9.58 -20.22 -43.08
CA TRP A 28 9.28 -20.81 -41.78
C TRP A 28 10.28 -20.38 -40.70
N LYS A 29 11.55 -20.16 -41.08
CA LYS A 29 12.55 -19.57 -40.18
C LYS A 29 12.15 -18.17 -39.71
N TRP A 30 11.66 -17.33 -40.63
CA TRP A 30 11.20 -15.98 -40.29
C TRP A 30 9.96 -15.99 -39.40
N VAL A 31 9.03 -16.93 -39.62
CA VAL A 31 7.86 -17.11 -38.75
C VAL A 31 8.30 -17.45 -37.33
N ALA A 32 9.19 -18.44 -37.15
CA ALA A 32 9.68 -18.81 -35.83
C ALA A 32 10.40 -17.65 -35.11
N ILE A 33 11.23 -16.89 -35.83
CA ILE A 33 11.91 -15.70 -35.30
C ILE A 33 10.89 -14.63 -34.88
N SER A 34 9.90 -14.34 -35.73
CA SER A 34 8.87 -13.33 -35.42
C SER A 34 7.99 -13.73 -34.24
N ALA A 35 7.64 -15.01 -34.13
CA ALA A 35 6.85 -15.52 -33.01
C ALA A 35 7.63 -15.43 -31.71
N GLY A 36 8.91 -15.78 -31.71
CA GLY A 36 9.79 -15.61 -30.56
C GLY A 36 9.95 -14.14 -30.14
N ALA A 37 10.16 -13.24 -31.11
CA ALA A 37 10.27 -11.81 -30.84
C ALA A 37 8.96 -11.21 -30.29
N LEU A 38 7.81 -11.63 -30.84
CA LEU A 38 6.49 -11.19 -30.38
C LEU A 38 6.20 -11.69 -28.96
N ALA A 39 6.51 -12.96 -28.67
CA ALA A 39 6.36 -13.53 -27.33
C ALA A 39 7.24 -12.80 -26.31
N LEU A 40 8.48 -12.49 -26.68
CA LEU A 40 9.38 -11.70 -25.84
C LEU A 40 8.84 -10.29 -25.59
N ALA A 41 8.37 -9.61 -26.65
CA ALA A 41 7.79 -8.26 -26.53
C ALA A 41 6.54 -8.26 -25.64
N ALA A 42 5.67 -9.27 -25.79
CA ALA A 42 4.50 -9.44 -24.93
C ALA A 42 4.88 -9.70 -23.47
N ALA A 43 5.90 -10.53 -23.23
CA ALA A 43 6.39 -10.80 -21.88
C ALA A 43 6.98 -9.54 -21.24
N VAL A 44 7.82 -8.78 -21.96
CA VAL A 44 8.36 -7.50 -21.48
C VAL A 44 7.24 -6.52 -21.19
N PHE A 45 6.25 -6.38 -22.09
CA PHE A 45 5.10 -5.51 -21.88
C PHE A 45 4.30 -5.89 -20.64
N LEU A 46 4.03 -7.19 -20.43
CA LEU A 46 3.33 -7.68 -19.25
C LEU A 46 4.12 -7.40 -17.97
N ILE A 47 5.43 -7.62 -17.97
CA ILE A 47 6.29 -7.31 -16.81
C ILE A 47 6.25 -5.81 -16.52
N THR A 48 6.39 -4.94 -17.53
CA THR A 48 6.33 -3.49 -17.31
C THR A 48 4.95 -3.04 -16.83
N ALA A 49 3.88 -3.64 -17.36
CA ALA A 49 2.52 -3.34 -16.93
C ALA A 49 2.29 -3.78 -15.48
N VAL A 50 2.79 -4.95 -15.07
CA VAL A 50 2.72 -5.41 -13.67
C VAL A 50 3.49 -4.47 -12.76
N VAL A 51 4.73 -4.07 -13.12
CA VAL A 51 5.51 -3.11 -12.32
C VAL A 51 4.80 -1.75 -12.20
N GLU A 52 4.17 -1.27 -13.27
CA GLU A 52 3.37 -0.03 -13.21
C GLU A 52 2.06 -0.20 -12.43
N LEU A 53 1.48 -1.40 -12.40
CA LEU A 53 0.23 -1.70 -11.67
C LEU A 53 0.48 -1.97 -10.17
N GLU A 54 1.55 -2.68 -9.81
CA GLU A 54 2.08 -2.70 -8.44
C GLU A 54 2.43 -1.28 -7.99
N GLY A 55 2.95 -0.47 -8.92
CA GLY A 55 3.14 0.97 -8.78
C GLY A 55 1.88 1.82 -8.65
N ARG A 56 0.66 1.25 -8.67
CA ARG A 56 -0.58 1.98 -8.39
C ARG A 56 -1.30 1.53 -7.12
N ASP A 57 -1.38 0.23 -6.80
CA ASP A 57 -2.24 -0.21 -5.69
C ASP A 57 -1.71 -1.40 -4.85
N ALA A 58 -0.41 -1.77 -4.92
CA ALA A 58 0.11 -2.77 -4.00
C ALA A 58 0.32 -2.15 -2.59
N PRO A 59 -0.31 -2.67 -1.51
CA PRO A 59 0.01 -2.27 -0.14
C PRO A 59 1.42 -2.78 0.17
N GLY A 60 2.42 -1.94 -0.11
CA GLY A 60 3.79 -2.19 0.33
C GLY A 60 3.95 -1.86 1.80
N LEU A 61 4.93 -2.48 2.43
CA LEU A 61 5.30 -2.27 3.82
C LEU A 61 6.44 -1.26 3.89
N ILE A 62 6.50 -0.50 4.98
CA ILE A 62 7.63 0.36 5.32
C ILE A 62 8.68 -0.52 6.00
N GLU A 63 9.74 -0.87 5.27
CA GLU A 63 10.74 -1.86 5.72
C GLU A 63 12.12 -1.24 6.04
N ASP A 64 12.37 0.02 5.67
CA ASP A 64 13.64 0.69 5.95
C ASP A 64 13.82 0.91 7.46
N GLU A 65 14.75 0.19 8.08
CA GLU A 65 14.96 0.18 9.54
C GLU A 65 15.24 1.57 10.12
N GLU A 66 15.94 2.45 9.37
CA GLU A 66 16.26 3.79 9.84
C GLU A 66 15.04 4.71 9.78
N LEU A 67 14.26 4.62 8.69
CA LEU A 67 12.98 5.31 8.54
C LEU A 67 11.98 4.86 9.61
N VAL A 68 11.84 3.55 9.81
CA VAL A 68 10.99 2.96 10.87
C VAL A 68 11.39 3.51 12.24
N SER A 69 12.69 3.58 12.55
CA SER A 69 13.17 4.16 13.83
C SER A 69 12.86 5.65 13.99
N ILE A 70 12.89 6.42 12.91
CA ILE A 70 12.50 7.84 12.92
C ILE A 70 11.00 7.98 13.15
N ILE A 71 10.18 7.18 12.45
CA ILE A 71 8.73 7.16 12.59
C ILE A 71 8.34 6.81 14.03
N ASP A 72 8.88 5.72 14.57
CA ASP A 72 8.57 5.22 15.92
C ASP A 72 8.74 6.30 16.99
N ARG A 73 9.89 7.00 16.95
CA ARG A 73 10.19 8.09 17.88
C ARG A 73 9.18 9.23 17.80
N GLU A 74 8.85 9.68 16.59
CA GLU A 74 7.92 10.80 16.42
C GLU A 74 6.48 10.39 16.73
N CYS A 75 6.12 9.13 16.47
CA CYS A 75 4.84 8.55 16.84
C CYS A 75 4.68 8.42 18.36
N GLU A 76 5.72 8.07 19.11
CA GLU A 76 5.69 8.06 20.58
C GLU A 76 5.44 9.47 21.15
N LEU A 77 6.12 10.48 20.60
CA LEU A 77 5.94 11.88 20.98
C LEU A 77 4.52 12.38 20.66
N MET A 78 4.01 12.08 19.46
CA MET A 78 2.65 12.44 19.05
C MET A 78 1.61 11.75 19.94
N SER A 79 1.75 10.44 20.15
CA SER A 79 0.80 9.64 20.91
C SER A 79 0.74 10.05 22.38
N SER A 80 1.89 10.29 23.01
CA SER A 80 1.94 10.81 24.38
C SER A 80 1.32 12.22 24.49
N THR A 81 1.59 13.08 23.51
CA THR A 81 1.01 14.42 23.43
C THR A 81 -0.51 14.36 23.29
N VAL A 82 -1.04 13.56 22.36
CA VAL A 82 -2.47 13.34 22.16
C VAL A 82 -3.13 12.75 23.41
N ALA A 83 -2.49 11.77 24.05
CA ALA A 83 -3.01 11.14 25.27
C ALA A 83 -3.15 12.14 26.44
N SER A 84 -2.31 13.17 26.47
CA SER A 84 -2.39 14.25 27.48
C SER A 84 -3.53 15.25 27.23
N MET A 85 -4.21 15.17 26.08
CA MET A 85 -5.25 16.11 25.63
C MET A 85 -6.60 15.43 25.48
N PRO A 86 -7.27 14.99 26.56
CA PRO A 86 -8.59 14.38 26.46
C PRO A 86 -9.65 15.38 25.97
N VAL A 87 -10.47 14.97 25.01
CA VAL A 87 -11.57 15.79 24.45
C VAL A 87 -12.70 15.89 25.49
N THR A 88 -12.81 17.04 26.14
CA THR A 88 -13.77 17.31 27.23
C THR A 88 -14.31 18.74 27.13
N GLY A 89 -15.37 19.05 27.89
CA GLY A 89 -15.93 20.40 27.99
C GLY A 89 -17.05 20.69 26.98
N THR A 90 -17.27 21.98 26.71
CA THR A 90 -18.22 22.51 25.73
C THR A 90 -17.80 22.17 24.29
N PRO A 91 -18.71 22.23 23.29
CA PRO A 91 -18.35 21.98 21.89
C PRO A 91 -17.17 22.81 21.38
N ARG A 92 -17.06 24.06 21.84
CA ARG A 92 -15.93 24.94 21.49
C ARG A 92 -14.60 24.44 22.09
N GLU A 93 -14.61 24.03 23.36
CA GLU A 93 -13.42 23.47 24.02
C GLU A 93 -13.02 22.14 23.38
N GLN A 94 -13.99 21.27 23.09
CA GLN A 94 -13.76 20.01 22.37
C GLN A 94 -13.13 20.25 20.99
N GLY A 95 -13.67 21.21 20.22
CA GLY A 95 -13.14 21.59 18.93
C GLY A 95 -11.70 22.09 19.01
N GLN A 96 -11.37 22.91 20.01
CA GLN A 96 -10.00 23.38 20.25
C GLN A 96 -9.06 22.21 20.58
N THR A 97 -9.46 21.29 21.47
CA THR A 97 -8.66 20.10 21.79
C THR A 97 -8.38 19.25 20.56
N ILE A 98 -9.37 19.07 19.67
CA ILE A 98 -9.19 18.32 18.42
C ILE A 98 -8.18 19.03 17.51
N ILE A 99 -8.25 20.35 17.39
CA ILE A 99 -7.28 21.14 16.62
C ILE A 99 -5.87 20.99 17.21
N ASP A 100 -5.73 21.02 18.53
CA ASP A 100 -4.43 20.87 19.20
C ASP A 100 -3.85 19.44 19.01
N GLN A 101 -4.71 18.41 19.02
CA GLN A 101 -4.32 17.05 18.65
C GLN A 101 -3.91 16.95 17.17
N ASN A 102 -4.63 17.60 16.25
CA ASN A 102 -4.27 17.65 14.83
C ASN A 102 -2.90 18.31 14.63
N LEU A 103 -2.60 19.37 15.39
CA LEU A 103 -1.30 20.03 15.36
C LEU A 103 -0.16 19.10 15.82
N ALA A 104 -0.41 18.23 16.81
CA ALA A 104 0.57 17.22 17.23
C ALA A 104 0.89 16.24 16.08
N ILE A 105 -0.11 15.83 15.31
CA ILE A 105 0.08 14.99 14.12
C ILE A 105 0.86 15.74 13.04
N SER A 106 0.47 16.98 12.70
CA SER A 106 1.21 17.75 11.69
C SER A 106 2.68 17.98 12.06
N ARG A 107 2.98 18.13 13.36
CA ARG A 107 4.36 18.22 13.85
C ARG A 107 5.12 16.91 13.66
N MET A 108 4.49 15.77 13.95
CA MET A 108 5.05 14.44 13.71
C MET A 108 5.38 14.25 12.22
N LEU A 109 4.43 14.54 11.32
CA LEU A 109 4.64 14.42 9.86
C LEU A 109 5.81 15.29 9.39
N SER A 110 5.82 16.56 9.79
CA SER A 110 6.89 17.49 9.43
C SER A 110 8.26 17.06 9.98
N ALA A 111 8.30 16.48 11.19
CA ALA A 111 9.53 15.99 11.79
C ALA A 111 10.07 14.72 11.11
N ILE A 112 9.18 13.85 10.62
CA ILE A 112 9.53 12.66 9.83
C ILE A 112 10.08 13.10 8.47
N GLU A 113 9.36 13.96 7.73
CA GLU A 113 9.80 14.52 6.44
C GLU A 113 11.13 15.25 6.55
N GLY A 114 11.31 16.08 7.58
CA GLY A 114 12.54 16.85 7.78
C GLY A 114 13.77 15.99 8.07
N ARG A 115 13.61 14.78 8.60
CA ARG A 115 14.73 13.88 8.93
C ARG A 115 14.95 12.76 7.91
N ALA A 116 13.90 12.36 7.20
CA ALA A 116 13.92 11.20 6.31
C ALA A 116 13.41 11.48 4.90
N GLY A 117 13.31 12.76 4.48
CA GLY A 117 12.76 13.18 3.18
C GLY A 117 13.24 12.33 2.00
N ASP A 118 14.56 12.18 1.83
CA ASP A 118 15.14 11.38 0.73
C ASP A 118 14.72 9.90 0.78
N ARG A 119 14.56 9.33 1.98
CA ARG A 119 14.10 7.93 2.15
C ARG A 119 12.62 7.80 1.85
N ILE A 120 11.81 8.75 2.29
CA ILE A 120 10.37 8.80 1.98
C ILE A 120 10.15 9.01 0.47
N ASP A 121 10.99 9.79 -0.21
CA ASP A 121 10.93 9.96 -1.67
C ASP A 121 11.24 8.64 -2.40
N ALA A 122 12.11 7.81 -1.83
CA ALA A 122 12.48 6.51 -2.37
C ALA A 122 11.51 5.38 -1.95
N ASP A 123 10.73 5.58 -0.88
CA ASP A 123 9.79 4.61 -0.31
C ASP A 123 8.34 5.07 -0.52
N ARG A 124 7.71 4.52 -1.56
CA ARG A 124 6.34 4.83 -1.93
C ARG A 124 5.32 4.48 -0.81
N PRO A 125 5.36 3.29 -0.18
CA PRO A 125 4.57 3.00 1.01
C PRO A 125 4.65 4.07 2.10
N ALA A 126 5.86 4.55 2.43
CA ALA A 126 6.04 5.59 3.43
C ALA A 126 5.37 6.91 3.03
N ARG A 127 5.45 7.29 1.75
CA ARG A 127 4.73 8.47 1.24
C ARG A 127 3.22 8.35 1.41
N MET A 128 2.65 7.22 0.98
CA MET A 128 1.21 6.99 1.07
C MET A 128 0.73 7.00 2.54
N TRP A 129 1.52 6.44 3.44
CA TRP A 129 1.22 6.45 4.87
C TRP A 129 1.20 7.87 5.47
N LEU A 130 2.09 8.76 5.04
CA LEU A 130 2.06 10.19 5.45
C LEU A 130 0.86 10.93 4.86
N ASP A 131 0.50 10.64 3.62
CA ASP A 131 -0.70 11.18 2.97
C ASP A 131 -1.98 10.75 3.71
N ASP A 132 -2.00 9.54 4.26
CA ASP A 132 -3.11 9.01 5.04
C ASP A 132 -3.31 9.76 6.36
N TRP A 133 -2.22 10.04 7.08
CA TRP A 133 -2.26 10.90 8.26
C TRP A 133 -2.78 12.30 7.93
N THR A 134 -2.35 12.87 6.80
CA THR A 134 -2.82 14.17 6.33
C THR A 134 -4.33 14.13 6.04
N THR A 135 -4.79 13.08 5.36
CA THR A 135 -6.21 12.85 5.07
C THR A 135 -7.05 12.72 6.35
N LEU A 136 -6.53 12.04 7.38
CA LEU A 136 -7.17 11.95 8.69
C LEU A 136 -7.29 13.32 9.36
N VAL A 137 -6.21 14.11 9.36
CA VAL A 137 -6.20 15.48 9.92
C VAL A 137 -7.23 16.36 9.21
N ASP A 138 -7.29 16.33 7.89
CA ASP A 138 -8.23 17.12 7.11
C ASP A 138 -9.69 16.75 7.37
N ALA A 139 -9.99 15.46 7.52
CA ALA A 139 -11.31 15.01 7.91
C ALA A 139 -11.71 15.51 9.30
N ARG A 140 -10.77 15.50 10.26
CA ARG A 140 -11.00 16.01 11.61
C ARG A 140 -11.20 17.52 11.63
N ASN A 141 -10.42 18.27 10.86
CA ASN A 141 -10.60 19.72 10.71
C ASN A 141 -11.99 20.05 10.15
N ARG A 142 -12.44 19.34 9.10
CA ARG A 142 -13.79 19.51 8.54
C ARG A 142 -14.89 19.19 9.56
N TYR A 143 -14.70 18.16 10.38
CA TYR A 143 -15.65 17.85 11.46
C TYR A 143 -15.76 19.00 12.48
N VAL A 144 -14.63 19.53 12.95
CA VAL A 144 -14.64 20.64 13.93
C VAL A 144 -15.35 21.87 13.36
N LEU A 145 -15.09 22.22 12.10
CA LEU A 145 -15.77 23.35 11.45
C LEU A 145 -17.28 23.14 11.37
N ALA A 146 -17.72 21.96 10.91
CA ALA A 146 -19.14 21.64 10.80
C ALA A 146 -19.84 21.61 12.18
N GLU A 147 -19.19 21.05 13.20
CA GLU A 147 -19.75 21.00 14.56
C GLU A 147 -19.93 22.40 15.17
N LEU A 148 -19.01 23.33 14.87
CA LEU A 148 -19.14 24.72 15.31
C LEU A 148 -20.24 25.49 14.57
N GLU A 149 -20.57 25.10 13.33
CA GLU A 149 -21.61 25.73 12.53
C GLU A 149 -23.01 25.26 12.91
N ASP A 150 -23.24 23.95 13.03
CA ASP A 150 -24.58 23.36 13.18
C ASP A 150 -24.78 22.47 14.42
N GLY A 151 -23.71 22.11 15.13
CA GLY A 151 -23.76 21.28 16.35
C GLY A 151 -24.30 19.85 16.15
N SER A 152 -24.40 19.40 14.90
CA SER A 152 -24.98 18.13 14.50
C SER A 152 -24.02 17.27 13.66
N ALA A 153 -22.78 17.72 13.52
CA ALA A 153 -21.79 17.06 12.70
C ALA A 153 -21.47 15.69 13.28
N ARG A 154 -21.20 14.75 12.38
CA ARG A 154 -20.69 13.43 12.73
C ARG A 154 -19.35 13.26 12.08
N PHE A 155 -18.35 12.96 12.89
CA PHE A 155 -17.06 12.55 12.39
C PHE A 155 -17.22 11.19 11.70
N ARG A 156 -16.77 11.13 10.44
CA ARG A 156 -16.68 9.90 9.65
C ARG A 156 -15.20 9.64 9.41
N VAL A 157 -14.76 8.45 9.78
CA VAL A 157 -13.40 8.00 9.52
C VAL A 157 -13.22 7.95 7.99
N PRO A 158 -12.16 8.57 7.44
CA PRO A 158 -11.87 8.47 6.01
C PRO A 158 -11.69 7.02 5.56
N ARG A 159 -11.97 6.78 4.29
CA ARG A 159 -11.74 5.50 3.64
C ARG A 159 -10.71 5.66 2.53
N ASP A 160 -9.98 4.60 2.27
CA ASP A 160 -9.07 4.52 1.14
C ASP A 160 -9.83 4.43 -0.21
N PRO A 161 -9.15 4.50 -1.37
CA PRO A 161 -9.79 4.36 -2.67
C PRO A 161 -10.57 3.06 -2.88
N ASP A 162 -10.20 2.00 -2.16
CA ASP A 162 -10.85 0.68 -2.20
C ASP A 162 -12.04 0.57 -1.23
N GLY A 163 -12.25 1.60 -0.40
CA GLY A 163 -13.34 1.69 0.56
C GLY A 163 -13.03 1.12 1.95
N HIS A 164 -11.80 0.71 2.25
CA HIS A 164 -11.41 0.26 3.59
C HIS A 164 -11.19 1.45 4.53
N PRO A 165 -11.45 1.32 5.84
CA PRO A 165 -11.14 2.35 6.82
C PRO A 165 -9.65 2.72 6.80
N LEU A 166 -9.34 4.00 6.62
CA LEU A 166 -7.97 4.49 6.54
C LEU A 166 -7.08 4.06 7.73
N PRO A 167 -7.57 4.05 8.99
CA PRO A 167 -6.76 3.64 10.13
C PRO A 167 -6.30 2.17 10.08
N GLU A 168 -7.03 1.29 9.41
CA GLU A 168 -6.60 -0.11 9.23
C GLU A 168 -5.34 -0.13 8.36
N ARG A 169 -5.39 0.50 7.18
CA ARG A 169 -4.24 0.65 6.30
C ARG A 169 -3.04 1.34 6.96
N MET A 170 -3.29 2.36 7.78
CA MET A 170 -2.24 3.07 8.50
C MET A 170 -1.55 2.20 9.56
N ASN A 171 -2.30 1.30 10.21
CA ASN A 171 -1.76 0.36 11.20
C ASN A 171 -1.03 -0.82 10.54
N ASP A 172 -1.48 -1.23 9.35
CA ASP A 172 -0.93 -2.35 8.59
C ASP A 172 0.29 -1.98 7.74
N ALA A 173 0.78 -0.74 7.84
CA ALA A 173 1.91 -0.24 7.05
C ALA A 173 3.28 -0.82 7.47
N PHE A 174 3.34 -1.55 8.58
CA PHE A 174 4.57 -2.09 9.16
C PHE A 174 4.46 -3.61 9.35
N LEU A 175 5.60 -4.30 9.28
CA LEU A 175 5.67 -5.76 9.50
C LEU A 175 5.43 -6.17 10.96
N ASP A 176 5.78 -5.30 11.90
CA ASP A 176 5.66 -5.53 13.34
C ASP A 176 4.48 -4.74 13.91
N ASP A 177 3.87 -5.26 14.99
CA ASP A 177 2.71 -4.69 15.70
C ASP A 177 2.94 -3.28 16.33
N GLY A 178 4.05 -2.60 16.00
CA GLY A 178 4.73 -1.70 16.92
C GLY A 178 4.93 -0.23 16.52
N THR A 179 4.90 0.20 15.26
CA THR A 179 5.61 1.46 14.94
C THR A 179 4.77 2.73 15.08
N CYS A 180 3.44 2.69 14.86
CA CYS A 180 2.61 3.90 14.98
C CYS A 180 1.09 3.63 14.94
N ALA A 181 0.56 2.88 15.90
CA ALA A 181 -0.88 2.62 15.95
C ALA A 181 -1.70 3.92 16.07
N VAL A 182 -2.72 4.10 15.23
CA VAL A 182 -3.57 5.30 15.27
C VAL A 182 -4.29 5.39 16.63
N PRO A 183 -4.03 6.43 17.45
CA PRO A 183 -4.65 6.53 18.77
C PRO A 183 -6.19 6.60 18.66
N LYS A 184 -6.89 5.81 19.48
CA LYS A 184 -8.37 5.76 19.50
C LYS A 184 -9.03 7.14 19.71
N ALA A 185 -8.35 8.03 20.43
CA ALA A 185 -8.79 9.41 20.64
C ALA A 185 -8.94 10.20 19.33
N LEU A 186 -8.22 9.81 18.27
CA LEU A 186 -8.30 10.44 16.96
C LEU A 186 -9.50 9.94 16.13
N LEU A 187 -9.98 8.73 16.43
CA LEU A 187 -11.06 8.06 15.70
C LEU A 187 -12.44 8.36 16.31
N SER A 188 -12.48 8.74 17.58
CA SER A 188 -13.70 9.07 18.30
C SER A 188 -13.57 10.43 18.97
N PRO A 189 -13.80 11.53 18.25
CA PRO A 189 -13.76 12.89 18.80
C PRO A 189 -14.96 13.22 19.70
N TYR A 190 -15.72 12.21 20.12
CA TYR A 190 -16.90 12.38 20.96
C TYR A 190 -16.54 12.24 22.45
N PRO A 191 -17.17 13.04 23.33
CA PRO A 191 -17.17 12.73 24.75
C PRO A 191 -17.83 11.36 25.00
N ALA A 192 -17.44 10.69 26.09
CA ALA A 192 -17.91 9.35 26.43
C ALA A 192 -19.44 9.21 26.29
N GLY A 193 -19.90 8.38 25.34
CA GLY A 193 -21.32 8.07 25.13
C GLY A 193 -21.83 8.21 23.68
N ARG A 194 -21.09 8.86 22.76
CA ARG A 194 -21.37 8.87 21.31
C ARG A 194 -20.29 8.03 20.60
N THR A 195 -20.67 7.03 19.81
CA THR A 195 -19.71 6.24 19.01
C THR A 195 -19.63 6.80 17.59
N ALA A 196 -18.45 6.73 16.98
CA ALA A 196 -18.30 6.93 15.54
C ALA A 196 -19.03 5.83 14.77
N ASP A 197 -19.65 6.19 13.65
CA ASP A 197 -20.08 5.21 12.66
C ASP A 197 -18.80 4.69 11.99
N VAL A 198 -18.41 3.45 12.29
CA VAL A 198 -17.29 2.72 11.66
C VAL A 198 -17.77 2.09 10.36
#